data_AF-A0A2M7GLX7-F1
#
_entry.id   AF-A0A2M7GLX7-F1
#
_cell.length_a   1.000
_cell.length_b   1.000
_cell.length_c   1.000
_cell.angle_alpha   90.00
_cell.angle_beta   90.00
_cell.angle_gamma   90.00
#
_symmetry.space_group_name_H-M   'P 1'
#
loop_
_entity.id
_entity.type
_entity.pdbx_description
1 polymer ?
#
loop_
_entity_poly.entity_id
_entity_poly.type
_entity_poly.pdbx_seq_one_letter_code
_entity_poly.pdbx_strand_id
1 'polypeptide(L)'
;MEFLIAAANTPASFDAAAATEAYIATMDAAARARSDAYFEGGYWLILVNLLAGLAMAGLLLQTGFSKSLRDRVQGLVKSKSLTVAFYAAIYTIATTLILFPLTLWQGYFREHAYGLSTMTLGGWLNEQAIGLVTGVIMAAIFLTIFYVVLRIAKRAWWLWGAAVSVILLAVAIFIAPVYLDPLFNDYEPMEDSELRDDILALAQANGIPADNVYVFDVSRQSNRITANVNGLFGTTRIALSDTLIENTDPDEVLAVMGHEMGHYALNHLWEMFIIFALVLAIGFAFTDRLFAFLNARFGNKWGVSGISDIAGLPLLAACLSVYFFLATPIFNTVIRTNEAEADLFGLNAAREPDGFATAALRLASYRKIDPGALEEFVFFDHPSGRARIAMSMHWKAGQLALGAEDQSPELRLDRAGTISAALVSDRENE
;
A
#
# COMPACT_ATOMS: atom_id res chain seq x y z
N MET A 1 6.86 -34.24 -48.14
CA MET A 1 7.73 -33.06 -48.35
C MET A 1 7.04 -31.75 -47.95
N GLU A 2 5.77 -31.77 -47.54
CA GLU A 2 5.04 -30.58 -47.05
C GLU A 2 5.15 -30.35 -45.53
N PHE A 3 5.49 -31.39 -44.74
CA PHE A 3 5.74 -31.26 -43.29
C PHE A 3 7.04 -30.53 -42.92
N LEU A 4 7.93 -30.30 -43.89
CA LEU A 4 9.20 -29.58 -43.69
C LEU A 4 9.12 -28.11 -44.12
N ILE A 5 8.04 -27.69 -44.80
CA ILE A 5 7.85 -26.30 -45.23
C ILE A 5 7.19 -25.46 -44.12
N ALA A 6 6.47 -26.08 -43.18
CA ALA A 6 5.90 -25.39 -42.02
C ALA A 6 6.97 -24.84 -41.05
N ALA A 7 8.20 -25.36 -41.09
CA ALA A 7 9.33 -24.84 -40.31
C ALA A 7 10.00 -23.61 -40.95
N ALA A 8 9.66 -23.26 -42.20
CA ALA A 8 10.25 -22.13 -42.93
C ALA A 8 9.38 -20.85 -42.88
N ASN A 9 8.17 -20.93 -42.34
CA ASN A 9 7.28 -19.80 -42.09
C ASN A 9 7.00 -19.65 -40.57
N THR A 10 8.05 -19.70 -39.75
CA THR A 10 7.93 -19.13 -38.41
C THR A 10 7.68 -17.64 -38.62
N PRO A 11 6.58 -17.06 -38.10
CA PRO A 11 6.45 -15.61 -38.05
C PRO A 11 7.74 -15.06 -37.42
N ALA A 12 8.22 -13.90 -37.87
CA ALA A 12 9.34 -13.24 -37.22
C ALA A 12 9.12 -13.29 -35.71
N SER A 13 10.03 -13.96 -34.99
CA SER A 13 9.86 -14.19 -33.55
C SER A 13 9.63 -12.85 -32.89
N PHE A 14 8.48 -12.67 -32.23
CA PHE A 14 8.17 -11.45 -31.50
C PHE A 14 9.34 -11.11 -30.55
N ASP A 15 9.96 -9.94 -30.76
CA ASP A 15 11.10 -9.50 -29.96
C ASP A 15 10.59 -8.76 -28.72
N ALA A 16 10.48 -9.49 -27.61
CA ALA A 16 10.01 -8.96 -26.34
C ALA A 16 10.88 -7.80 -25.81
N ALA A 17 12.18 -7.82 -26.06
CA ALA A 17 13.08 -6.75 -25.61
C ALA A 17 12.84 -5.48 -26.42
N ALA A 18 12.75 -5.60 -27.75
CA ALA A 18 12.43 -4.46 -28.62
C ALA A 18 11.04 -3.89 -28.33
N ALA A 19 10.03 -4.74 -28.09
CA ALA A 19 8.69 -4.30 -27.71
C ALA A 19 8.67 -3.58 -26.35
N THR A 20 9.45 -4.06 -25.39
CA THR A 20 9.62 -3.39 -24.08
C THR A 20 10.20 -2.00 -24.25
N GLU A 21 11.29 -1.86 -25.01
CA GLU A 21 11.89 -0.55 -25.28
C GLU A 21 10.93 0.36 -26.05
N ALA A 22 10.13 -0.18 -26.96
CA ALA A 22 9.13 0.58 -27.70
C ALA A 22 8.07 1.21 -26.77
N TYR A 23 7.54 0.45 -25.81
CA TYR A 23 6.62 0.97 -24.79
C TYR A 23 7.28 2.00 -23.87
N ILE A 24 8.50 1.73 -23.38
CA ILE A 24 9.21 2.69 -22.52
C ILE A 24 9.49 4.00 -23.27
N ALA A 25 9.82 3.92 -24.56
CA ALA A 25 10.11 5.08 -25.40
C ALA A 25 8.90 5.97 -25.67
N THR A 26 7.66 5.52 -25.43
CA THR A 26 6.48 6.38 -25.56
C THR A 26 6.35 7.37 -24.41
N MET A 27 7.06 7.16 -23.30
CA MET A 27 7.02 8.06 -22.17
C MET A 27 7.81 9.34 -22.47
N ASP A 28 7.09 10.46 -22.50
CA ASP A 28 7.65 11.79 -22.69
C ASP A 28 8.69 12.13 -21.61
N ALA A 29 9.74 12.87 -22.00
CA ALA A 29 10.85 13.20 -21.12
C ALA A 29 10.42 14.05 -19.92
N ALA A 30 9.45 14.97 -20.08
CA ALA A 30 8.92 15.77 -18.99
C ALA A 30 8.04 14.94 -18.05
N ALA A 31 7.20 14.05 -18.59
CA ALA A 31 6.42 13.10 -17.80
C ALA A 31 7.34 12.19 -16.96
N ARG A 32 8.41 11.66 -17.55
CA ARG A 32 9.41 10.84 -16.87
C ARG A 32 10.11 11.60 -15.75
N ALA A 33 10.63 12.80 -16.04
CA ALA A 33 11.30 13.62 -15.03
C ALA A 33 10.38 13.98 -13.85
N ARG A 34 9.09 14.23 -14.11
CA ARG A 34 8.08 14.51 -13.07
C ARG A 34 7.82 13.28 -12.20
N SER A 35 7.63 12.12 -12.82
CA SER A 35 7.43 10.85 -12.11
C SER A 35 8.63 10.51 -11.23
N ASP A 36 9.85 10.61 -11.78
CA ASP A 36 11.08 10.37 -11.05
C ASP A 36 11.21 11.32 -9.86
N ALA A 37 10.98 12.62 -10.06
CA ALA A 37 11.03 13.61 -8.98
C ALA A 37 9.99 13.34 -7.86
N TYR A 38 8.77 12.94 -8.23
CA TYR A 38 7.76 12.53 -7.26
C TYR A 38 8.25 11.33 -6.46
N PHE A 39 8.61 10.25 -7.16
CA PHE A 39 8.90 8.96 -6.56
C PHE A 39 10.18 9.00 -5.71
N GLU A 40 11.24 9.65 -6.19
CA GLU A 40 12.49 9.85 -5.45
C GLU A 40 12.30 10.76 -4.22
N GLY A 41 11.38 11.72 -4.29
CA GLY A 41 10.94 12.47 -3.11
C GLY A 41 10.38 11.55 -2.02
N GLY A 42 9.71 10.45 -2.40
CA GLY A 42 9.23 9.42 -1.49
C GLY A 42 10.35 8.73 -0.69
N TYR A 43 11.53 8.53 -1.29
CA TYR A 43 12.67 7.91 -0.61
C TYR A 43 13.10 8.72 0.62
N TRP A 44 13.19 10.05 0.44
CA TRP A 44 13.53 10.96 1.52
C TRP A 44 12.43 11.04 2.56
N LEU A 45 11.16 10.89 2.16
CA LEU A 45 10.04 10.91 3.11
C LEU A 45 10.07 9.73 4.07
N ILE A 46 10.57 8.56 3.67
CA ILE A 46 10.79 7.44 4.60
C ILE A 46 11.69 7.88 5.76
N LEU A 47 12.82 8.53 5.45
CA LEU A 47 13.76 9.02 6.46
C LEU A 47 13.19 10.21 7.25
N VAL A 48 12.59 11.19 6.58
CA VAL A 48 12.00 12.38 7.23
C VAL A 48 10.90 11.96 8.21
N ASN A 49 10.05 11.00 7.85
CA ASN A 49 9.00 10.48 8.71
C ASN A 49 9.57 9.77 9.94
N LEU A 50 10.63 8.97 9.78
CA LEU A 50 11.35 8.38 10.92
C LEU A 50 11.89 9.49 11.84
N LEU A 51 12.63 10.44 11.29
CA LEU A 51 13.28 11.48 12.08
C LEU A 51 12.25 12.38 12.80
N ALA A 52 11.15 12.72 12.13
CA ALA A 52 10.05 13.47 12.73
C ALA A 52 9.39 12.67 13.88
N GLY A 53 9.15 11.37 13.70
CA GLY A 53 8.63 10.49 14.74
C GLY A 53 9.57 10.38 15.95
N LEU A 54 10.88 10.24 15.71
CA LEU A 54 11.89 10.20 16.77
C LEU A 54 12.03 11.54 17.49
N ALA A 55 12.00 12.66 16.75
CA ALA A 55 12.03 14.00 17.31
C ALA A 55 10.79 14.26 18.18
N MET A 56 9.61 13.86 17.71
CA MET A 56 8.37 13.93 18.47
C MET A 56 8.45 13.08 19.74
N ALA A 57 8.88 11.82 19.66
CA ALA A 57 9.04 10.97 20.84
C ALA A 57 10.03 11.59 21.84
N GLY A 58 11.16 12.10 21.35
CA GLY A 58 12.14 12.84 22.14
C GLY A 58 11.55 14.07 22.82
N LEU A 59 10.76 14.88 22.10
CA LEU A 59 10.07 16.06 22.63
C LEU A 59 9.13 15.67 23.77
N LEU A 60 8.28 14.67 23.58
CA LEU A 60 7.28 14.23 24.57
C LEU A 60 7.92 13.65 25.85
N LEU A 61 9.07 12.99 25.72
CA LEU A 61 9.84 12.43 26.83
C LEU A 61 10.67 13.50 27.56
N GLN A 62 11.38 14.36 26.82
CA GLN A 62 12.31 15.35 27.40
C GLN A 62 11.59 16.51 28.10
N THR A 63 10.44 16.94 27.57
CA THR A 63 9.60 17.96 28.21
C THR A 63 8.85 17.43 29.44
N GLY A 64 8.83 16.12 29.64
CA GLY A 64 8.01 15.47 30.67
C GLY A 64 6.51 15.49 30.36
N PHE A 65 6.10 15.87 29.14
CA PHE A 65 4.69 15.86 28.72
C PHE A 65 4.05 14.50 28.95
N SER A 66 4.71 13.43 28.49
CA SER A 66 4.17 12.07 28.61
C SER A 66 3.98 11.64 30.08
N LYS A 67 4.98 11.89 30.92
CA LYS A 67 4.89 11.68 32.38
C LYS A 67 3.75 12.50 32.99
N SER A 68 3.70 13.81 32.71
CA SER A 68 2.68 14.70 33.26
C SER A 68 1.27 14.31 32.82
N LEU A 69 1.11 13.83 31.59
CA LEU A 69 -0.17 13.36 31.08
C LEU A 69 -0.65 12.14 31.85
N ARG A 70 0.21 11.12 32.00
CA ARG A 70 -0.08 9.94 32.82
C ARG A 70 -0.48 10.35 34.23
N ASP A 71 0.32 11.16 34.90
CA ASP A 71 0.12 11.53 36.32
C ASP A 71 -1.20 12.30 36.51
N ARG A 72 -1.53 13.22 35.60
CA ARG A 72 -2.82 13.96 35.63
C ARG A 72 -4.01 13.02 35.44
N VAL A 73 -3.95 12.14 34.45
CA VAL A 73 -5.04 11.19 34.18
C VAL A 73 -5.23 10.22 35.34
N GLN A 74 -4.14 9.72 35.95
CA GLN A 74 -4.20 8.87 37.15
C GLN A 74 -4.81 9.60 38.36
N GLY A 75 -4.57 10.91 38.49
CA GLY A 75 -5.19 11.73 39.52
C GLY A 75 -6.71 11.86 39.36
N LEU A 76 -7.22 11.80 38.11
CA LEU A 76 -8.65 11.89 37.81
C LEU A 76 -9.35 10.53 37.84
N VAL A 77 -8.66 9.47 37.39
CA VAL A 77 -9.26 8.13 37.23
C VAL A 77 -8.39 7.07 37.87
N LYS A 78 -8.96 6.33 38.84
CA LYS A 78 -8.24 5.28 39.60
C LYS A 78 -8.02 3.98 38.81
N SER A 79 -8.81 3.72 37.77
CA SER A 79 -8.68 2.51 36.95
C SER A 79 -7.51 2.62 35.99
N LYS A 80 -6.54 1.70 36.11
CA LYS A 80 -5.36 1.64 35.22
C LYS A 80 -5.72 1.50 33.74
N SER A 81 -6.81 0.80 33.42
CA SER A 81 -7.27 0.64 32.04
C SER A 81 -7.85 1.93 31.49
N LEU A 82 -8.67 2.63 32.29
CA LEU A 82 -9.19 3.93 31.89
C LEU A 82 -8.08 4.98 31.78
N THR A 83 -7.06 4.91 32.66
CA THR A 83 -5.87 5.75 32.50
C THR A 83 -5.22 5.55 31.14
N VAL A 84 -5.04 4.31 30.70
CA VAL A 84 -4.45 4.01 29.39
C VAL A 84 -5.34 4.52 28.26
N ALA A 85 -6.67 4.30 28.33
CA ALA A 85 -7.60 4.78 27.31
C ALA A 85 -7.57 6.32 27.15
N PHE A 86 -7.66 7.07 28.25
CA PHE A 86 -7.60 8.54 28.21
C PHE A 86 -6.22 9.05 27.81
N TYR A 87 -5.15 8.42 28.30
CA TYR A 87 -3.79 8.73 27.87
C TYR A 87 -3.66 8.52 26.35
N ALA A 88 -4.12 7.38 25.83
CA ALA A 88 -4.05 7.04 24.41
C ALA A 88 -4.77 8.08 23.56
N ALA A 89 -5.99 8.46 23.94
CA ALA A 89 -6.75 9.49 23.22
C ALA A 89 -6.00 10.83 23.15
N ILE A 90 -5.49 11.33 24.29
CA ILE A 90 -4.78 12.61 24.34
C ILE A 90 -3.42 12.51 23.63
N TYR A 91 -2.74 11.36 23.75
CA TYR A 91 -1.48 11.10 23.05
C TYR A 91 -1.70 11.14 21.53
N THR A 92 -2.70 10.42 21.00
CA THR A 92 -3.03 10.41 19.57
C THR A 92 -3.31 11.83 19.06
N ILE A 93 -4.15 12.59 19.75
CA ILE A 93 -4.45 13.99 19.39
C ILE A 93 -3.18 14.84 19.39
N ALA A 94 -2.36 14.75 20.45
CA ALA A 94 -1.12 15.50 20.54
C ALA A 94 -0.14 15.14 19.41
N THR A 95 0.03 13.86 19.10
CA THR A 95 0.91 13.42 18.02
C THR A 95 0.40 13.87 16.65
N THR A 96 -0.92 13.80 16.41
CA THR A 96 -1.54 14.31 15.19
C THR A 96 -1.26 15.80 15.02
N LEU A 97 -1.45 16.61 16.08
CA LEU A 97 -1.21 18.06 16.01
C LEU A 97 0.27 18.40 15.79
N ILE A 98 1.19 17.67 16.44
CA ILE A 98 2.64 17.91 16.29
C ILE A 98 3.11 17.57 14.88
N LEU A 99 2.62 16.46 14.31
CA LEU A 99 3.00 16.01 12.96
C LEU A 99 2.16 16.66 11.86
N PHE A 100 1.07 17.36 12.20
CA PHE A 100 0.12 17.93 11.25
C PHE A 100 0.76 18.76 10.14
N PRO A 101 1.76 19.64 10.38
CA PRO A 101 2.38 20.39 9.29
C PRO A 101 3.03 19.49 8.22
N LEU A 102 3.68 18.40 8.66
CA LEU A 102 4.29 17.43 7.77
C LEU A 102 3.22 16.60 7.04
N THR A 103 2.18 16.17 7.74
CA THR A 103 1.03 15.45 7.16
C THR A 103 0.30 16.29 6.12
N LEU A 104 0.05 17.57 6.41
CA LEU A 104 -0.58 18.51 5.48
C LEU A 104 0.30 18.75 4.25
N TRP A 105 1.60 18.92 4.43
CA TRP A 105 2.50 19.06 3.30
C TRP A 105 2.55 17.80 2.44
N GLN A 106 2.70 16.61 3.03
CA GLN A 106 2.78 15.35 2.28
C GLN A 106 1.45 14.99 1.60
N GLY A 107 0.35 15.01 2.34
CA GLY A 107 -0.94 14.48 1.91
C GLY A 107 -1.80 15.47 1.14
N TYR A 108 -1.56 16.78 1.26
CA TYR A 108 -2.30 17.79 0.52
C TYR A 108 -1.40 18.52 -0.48
N PHE A 109 -0.44 19.32 -0.01
CA PHE A 109 0.32 20.22 -0.90
C PHE A 109 1.18 19.47 -1.92
N ARG A 110 1.89 18.42 -1.50
CA ARG A 110 2.71 17.61 -2.40
C ARG A 110 1.84 16.85 -3.41
N GLU A 111 0.75 16.24 -2.98
CA GLU A 111 -0.15 15.53 -3.90
C GLU A 111 -0.75 16.46 -4.97
N HIS A 112 -1.16 17.67 -4.60
CA HIS A 112 -1.63 18.69 -5.56
C HIS A 112 -0.51 19.20 -6.47
N ALA A 113 0.70 19.43 -5.94
CA ALA A 113 1.84 19.87 -6.74
C ALA A 113 2.21 18.88 -7.86
N TYR A 114 1.82 17.62 -7.71
CA TYR A 114 2.00 16.57 -8.72
C TYR A 114 0.68 16.16 -9.41
N GLY A 115 -0.42 16.90 -9.24
CA GLY A 115 -1.70 16.65 -9.91
C GLY A 115 -2.34 15.31 -9.55
N LEU A 116 -1.95 14.73 -8.42
CA LEU A 116 -2.37 13.39 -8.00
C LEU A 116 -3.61 13.41 -7.08
N SER A 117 -3.95 14.58 -6.53
CA SER A 117 -5.12 14.78 -5.68
C SER A 117 -6.10 15.74 -6.36
N THR A 118 -7.38 15.37 -6.33
CA THR A 118 -8.53 16.20 -6.75
C THR A 118 -9.27 16.79 -5.55
N MET A 119 -8.92 16.35 -4.34
CA MET A 119 -9.58 16.71 -3.10
C MET A 119 -9.40 18.19 -2.72
N THR A 120 -10.49 18.90 -2.43
CA THR A 120 -10.39 20.24 -1.83
C THR A 120 -9.74 20.18 -0.44
N LEU A 121 -9.12 21.28 0.01
CA LEU A 121 -8.55 21.35 1.37
C LEU A 121 -9.60 21.05 2.46
N GLY A 122 -10.83 21.51 2.27
CA GLY A 122 -11.93 21.22 3.20
C GLY A 122 -12.29 19.74 3.26
N GLY A 123 -12.38 19.08 2.10
CA GLY A 123 -12.57 17.62 2.02
C GLY A 123 -11.43 16.85 2.69
N TRP A 124 -10.19 17.26 2.43
CA TRP A 124 -9.01 16.69 3.06
C TRP A 124 -9.02 16.82 4.57
N LEU A 125 -9.31 18.01 5.11
CA LEU A 125 -9.42 18.22 6.55
C LEU A 125 -10.56 17.40 7.17
N ASN A 126 -11.67 17.22 6.45
CA ASN A 126 -12.79 16.39 6.91
C ASN A 126 -12.37 14.92 7.04
N GLU A 127 -11.70 14.35 6.03
CA GLU A 127 -11.21 12.98 6.10
C GLU A 127 -10.12 12.80 7.17
N GLN A 128 -9.24 13.80 7.37
CA GLN A 128 -8.30 13.79 8.50
C GLN A 128 -9.03 13.80 9.85
N ALA A 129 -10.16 14.52 9.97
CA ALA A 129 -10.96 14.54 11.20
C ALA A 129 -11.64 13.20 11.46
N ILE A 130 -12.23 12.57 10.43
CA ILE A 130 -12.81 11.22 10.53
C ILE A 130 -11.73 10.23 10.95
N GLY A 131 -10.57 10.24 10.28
CA GLY A 131 -9.42 9.40 10.61
C GLY A 131 -8.87 9.63 12.03
N LEU A 132 -8.86 10.87 12.52
CA LEU A 132 -8.47 11.17 13.89
C LEU A 132 -9.46 10.57 14.90
N VAL A 133 -10.76 10.70 14.68
CA VAL A 133 -11.79 10.17 15.58
C VAL A 133 -11.72 8.65 15.64
N THR A 134 -11.68 7.97 14.49
CA THR A 134 -11.56 6.50 14.43
C THR A 134 -10.22 6.05 15.03
N GLY A 135 -9.12 6.75 14.72
CA GLY A 135 -7.79 6.49 15.26
C GLY A 135 -7.72 6.62 16.79
N VAL A 136 -8.38 7.64 17.37
CA VAL A 136 -8.47 7.80 18.84
C VAL A 136 -9.20 6.63 19.48
N ILE A 137 -10.34 6.20 18.91
CA ILE A 137 -11.13 5.07 19.42
C ILE A 137 -10.31 3.77 19.35
N MET A 138 -9.73 3.49 18.18
CA MET A 138 -8.94 2.28 17.95
C MET A 138 -7.68 2.26 18.82
N ALA A 139 -6.96 3.37 18.94
CA ALA A 139 -5.78 3.48 19.81
C ALA A 139 -6.14 3.27 21.29
N ALA A 140 -7.26 3.83 21.75
CA ALA A 140 -7.73 3.64 23.11
C ALA A 140 -8.06 2.16 23.40
N ILE A 141 -8.76 1.47 22.50
CA ILE A 141 -9.07 0.04 22.62
C ILE A 141 -7.78 -0.80 22.60
N PHE A 142 -6.98 -0.63 21.54
CA PHE A 142 -5.75 -1.39 21.32
C PHE A 142 -4.79 -1.21 22.50
N LEU A 143 -4.43 0.03 22.85
CA LEU A 143 -3.46 0.28 23.91
C LEU A 143 -3.97 -0.17 25.27
N THR A 144 -5.27 -0.09 25.53
CA THR A 144 -5.83 -0.61 26.79
C THR A 144 -5.61 -2.11 26.92
N ILE A 145 -5.98 -2.89 25.90
CA ILE A 145 -5.78 -4.34 25.87
C ILE A 145 -4.30 -4.67 25.94
N PHE A 146 -3.50 -4.00 25.12
CA PHE A 146 -2.06 -4.20 25.04
C PHE A 146 -1.37 -3.95 26.39
N TYR A 147 -1.65 -2.83 27.08
CA TYR A 147 -1.06 -2.55 28.38
C TYR A 147 -1.59 -3.45 29.50
N VAL A 148 -2.77 -4.05 29.37
CA VAL A 148 -3.19 -5.16 30.26
C VAL A 148 -2.26 -6.35 30.07
N VAL A 149 -1.99 -6.76 28.82
CA VAL A 149 -1.07 -7.88 28.51
C VAL A 149 0.34 -7.61 29.03
N LEU A 150 0.89 -6.41 28.81
CA LEU A 150 2.22 -6.04 29.32
C LEU A 150 2.34 -6.18 30.84
N ARG A 151 1.29 -5.78 31.58
CA ARG A 151 1.26 -5.91 33.05
C ARG A 151 1.23 -7.37 33.52
N ILE A 152 0.54 -8.24 32.79
CA ILE A 152 0.39 -9.66 33.13
C ILE A 152 1.65 -10.44 32.72
N ALA A 153 2.12 -10.26 31.48
CA ALA A 153 3.19 -11.03 30.87
C ALA A 153 4.60 -10.67 31.37
N LYS A 154 4.81 -9.45 31.90
CA LYS A 154 6.07 -8.98 32.50
C LYS A 154 7.29 -9.24 31.60
N ARG A 155 8.13 -10.24 31.92
CA ARG A 155 9.34 -10.57 31.12
C ARG A 155 9.03 -11.16 29.75
N ALA A 156 7.86 -11.78 29.59
CA ALA A 156 7.40 -12.35 28.33
C ALA A 156 6.51 -11.37 27.54
N TRP A 157 6.52 -10.07 27.87
CA TRP A 157 5.67 -9.07 27.21
C TRP A 157 5.93 -8.98 25.72
N TRP A 158 7.16 -9.20 25.25
CA TRP A 158 7.49 -9.07 23.84
C TRP A 158 6.76 -10.14 23.00
N LEU A 159 6.68 -11.37 23.52
CA LEU A 159 5.98 -12.47 22.87
C LEU A 159 4.46 -12.30 22.94
N TRP A 160 3.92 -12.07 24.13
CA TRP A 160 2.47 -11.94 24.31
C TRP A 160 1.92 -10.62 23.77
N GLY A 161 2.74 -9.57 23.78
CA GLY A 161 2.48 -8.28 23.14
C GLY A 161 2.40 -8.43 21.63
N ALA A 162 3.37 -9.11 21.01
CA ALA A 162 3.29 -9.42 19.58
C ALA A 162 2.05 -10.26 19.26
N ALA A 163 1.78 -11.32 20.02
CA ALA A 163 0.60 -12.18 19.81
C ALA A 163 -0.72 -11.40 19.88
N VAL A 164 -0.91 -10.56 20.90
CA VAL A 164 -2.14 -9.75 21.00
C VAL A 164 -2.22 -8.69 19.90
N SER A 165 -1.08 -8.11 19.49
CA SER A 165 -1.04 -7.17 18.38
C SER A 165 -1.41 -7.83 17.05
N VAL A 166 -0.94 -9.05 16.78
CA VAL A 166 -1.33 -9.83 15.59
C VAL A 166 -2.82 -10.14 15.59
N ILE A 167 -3.38 -10.56 16.74
CA ILE A 167 -4.82 -10.83 16.85
C ILE A 167 -5.65 -9.57 16.60
N LEU A 168 -5.27 -8.44 17.21
CA LEU A 168 -5.98 -7.18 17.03
C LEU A 168 -5.83 -6.64 15.60
N LEU A 169 -4.68 -6.85 14.96
CA LEU A 169 -4.48 -6.52 13.55
C LEU A 169 -5.39 -7.37 12.66
N ALA A 170 -5.49 -8.68 12.91
CA ALA A 170 -6.41 -9.53 12.16
C ALA A 170 -7.84 -8.98 12.25
N VAL A 171 -8.31 -8.71 13.47
CA VAL A 171 -9.64 -8.10 13.71
C VAL A 171 -9.82 -6.80 12.94
N ALA A 172 -8.81 -5.92 12.91
CA ALA A 172 -8.86 -4.69 12.15
C ALA A 172 -8.98 -4.93 10.63
N ILE A 173 -8.21 -5.87 10.07
CA ILE A 173 -8.29 -6.26 8.65
C ILE A 173 -9.69 -6.77 8.30
N PHE A 174 -10.35 -7.53 9.20
CA PHE A 174 -11.71 -8.00 8.97
C PHE A 174 -12.77 -6.89 9.02
N ILE A 175 -12.61 -5.91 9.93
CA ILE A 175 -13.60 -4.86 10.18
C ILE A 175 -13.45 -3.70 9.18
N ALA A 176 -12.23 -3.41 8.72
CA ALA A 176 -11.95 -2.21 7.94
C ALA A 176 -12.78 -2.09 6.65
N PRO A 177 -12.86 -3.10 5.76
CA PRO A 177 -13.61 -2.97 4.50
C PRO A 177 -15.12 -2.73 4.68
N VAL A 178 -15.67 -3.18 5.81
CA VAL A 178 -17.12 -3.12 6.08
C VAL A 178 -17.52 -1.88 6.85
N TYR A 179 -16.67 -1.41 7.76
CA TYR A 179 -17.03 -0.35 8.71
C TYR A 179 -16.16 0.90 8.65
N LEU A 180 -14.93 0.80 8.11
CA LEU A 180 -14.01 1.93 8.04
C LEU A 180 -13.95 2.50 6.62
N ASP A 181 -13.77 1.66 5.60
CA ASP A 181 -13.67 2.13 4.21
C ASP A 181 -14.92 2.92 3.77
N PRO A 182 -16.16 2.51 4.13
CA PRO A 182 -17.37 3.29 3.81
C PRO A 182 -17.48 4.65 4.52
N LEU A 183 -16.56 4.98 5.44
CA LEU A 183 -16.48 6.34 6.01
C LEU A 183 -15.79 7.32 5.05
N PHE A 184 -15.08 6.81 4.05
CA PHE A 184 -14.26 7.60 3.13
C PHE A 184 -14.79 7.55 1.69
N ASN A 185 -15.26 6.39 1.24
CA ASN A 185 -15.75 6.19 -0.13
C ASN A 185 -17.09 5.48 -0.14
N ASP A 186 -17.91 5.83 -1.11
CA ASP A 186 -19.15 5.15 -1.42
C ASP A 186 -18.88 3.97 -2.36
N TYR A 187 -19.62 2.89 -2.17
CA TYR A 187 -19.48 1.68 -2.96
C TYR A 187 -20.83 1.25 -3.50
N GLU A 188 -20.93 1.20 -4.82
CA GLU A 188 -22.17 0.86 -5.52
C GLU A 188 -21.95 -0.36 -6.42
N PRO A 189 -22.97 -1.20 -6.64
CA PRO A 189 -22.90 -2.22 -7.67
C PRO A 189 -22.58 -1.61 -9.04
N MET A 190 -21.66 -2.22 -9.77
CA MET A 190 -21.37 -1.86 -11.15
C MET A 190 -22.61 -2.08 -12.03
N GLU A 191 -22.90 -1.15 -12.92
CA GLU A 191 -24.00 -1.27 -13.88
C GLU A 191 -23.79 -2.49 -14.81
N ASP A 192 -24.91 -3.07 -15.25
CA ASP A 192 -24.89 -4.19 -16.20
C ASP A 192 -24.24 -3.74 -17.51
N SER A 193 -23.13 -4.40 -17.86
CA SER A 193 -22.28 -4.07 -19.02
C SER A 193 -21.48 -5.30 -19.44
N GLU A 194 -21.00 -5.31 -20.69
CA GLU A 194 -20.11 -6.37 -21.19
C GLU A 194 -18.84 -6.49 -20.34
N LEU A 195 -18.25 -5.35 -19.96
CA LEU A 195 -17.08 -5.32 -19.07
C LEU A 195 -17.36 -5.99 -17.70
N ARG A 196 -18.54 -5.74 -17.11
CA ARG A 196 -18.92 -6.40 -15.86
C ARG A 196 -19.01 -7.91 -16.03
N ASP A 197 -19.61 -8.37 -17.13
CA ASP A 197 -19.77 -9.79 -17.42
C ASP A 197 -18.40 -10.46 -17.68
N ASP A 198 -17.48 -9.78 -18.37
CA ASP A 198 -16.11 -10.26 -18.59
C ASP A 198 -15.32 -10.38 -17.28
N ILE A 199 -15.45 -9.41 -16.37
CA ILE A 199 -14.83 -9.48 -15.04
C ILE A 199 -15.37 -10.68 -14.24
N LEU A 200 -16.69 -10.90 -14.27
CA LEU A 200 -17.31 -12.04 -13.58
C LEU A 200 -16.91 -13.38 -14.23
N ALA A 201 -16.81 -13.43 -15.55
CA ALA A 201 -16.33 -14.61 -16.27
C ALA A 201 -14.87 -14.92 -15.92
N LEU A 202 -14.01 -13.91 -15.83
CA LEU A 202 -12.62 -14.05 -15.41
C LEU A 202 -12.53 -14.59 -13.96
N ALA A 203 -13.35 -14.06 -13.04
CA ALA A 203 -13.43 -14.54 -11.68
C ALA A 203 -13.87 -16.01 -11.63
N GLN A 204 -14.93 -16.36 -12.38
CA GLN A 204 -15.47 -17.71 -12.44
C GLN A 204 -14.46 -18.72 -13.00
N ALA A 205 -13.74 -18.35 -14.07
CA ALA A 205 -12.71 -19.18 -14.70
C ALA A 205 -11.56 -19.51 -13.73
N ASN A 206 -11.31 -18.64 -12.74
CA ASN A 206 -10.26 -18.79 -11.74
C ASN A 206 -10.79 -19.26 -10.38
N GLY A 207 -12.05 -19.70 -10.30
CA GLY A 207 -12.64 -20.25 -9.08
C GLY A 207 -12.84 -19.23 -7.95
N ILE A 208 -12.97 -17.95 -8.29
CA ILE A 208 -13.19 -16.85 -7.34
C ILE A 208 -14.70 -16.69 -7.15
N PRO A 209 -15.25 -16.95 -5.95
CA PRO A 209 -16.69 -16.92 -5.71
C PRO A 209 -17.15 -15.47 -5.53
N ALA A 210 -17.52 -14.82 -6.62
CA ALA A 210 -18.05 -13.45 -6.65
C ALA A 210 -19.30 -13.38 -7.52
N ASP A 211 -20.37 -12.81 -6.98
CA ASP A 211 -21.65 -12.66 -7.68
C ASP A 211 -21.89 -11.22 -8.16
N ASN A 212 -21.02 -10.29 -7.79
CA ASN A 212 -21.16 -8.89 -8.13
C ASN A 212 -19.81 -8.16 -8.19
N VAL A 213 -19.78 -7.08 -8.94
CA VAL A 213 -18.65 -6.15 -9.07
C VAL A 213 -19.11 -4.80 -8.49
N TYR A 214 -18.25 -4.16 -7.71
CA TYR A 214 -18.54 -2.87 -7.08
C TYR A 214 -17.66 -1.76 -7.64
N VAL A 215 -18.22 -0.57 -7.82
CA VAL A 215 -17.49 0.64 -8.16
C VAL A 215 -17.39 1.53 -6.92
N PHE A 216 -16.23 2.15 -6.71
CA PHE A 216 -16.02 3.13 -5.63
C PHE A 216 -15.44 4.44 -6.12
N ASP A 217 -15.86 5.54 -5.48
CA ASP A 217 -15.70 6.92 -5.95
C ASP A 217 -14.34 7.53 -5.61
N VAL A 218 -13.24 6.95 -6.11
CA VAL A 218 -11.88 7.47 -5.87
C VAL A 218 -11.65 8.83 -6.52
N SER A 219 -12.38 9.14 -7.60
CA SER A 219 -12.25 10.42 -8.33
C SER A 219 -12.44 11.65 -7.44
N ARG A 220 -13.19 11.55 -6.34
CA ARG A 220 -13.34 12.63 -5.36
C ARG A 220 -12.04 12.95 -4.61
N GLN A 221 -11.10 11.99 -4.55
CA GLN A 221 -9.84 12.08 -3.81
C GLN A 221 -8.64 12.22 -4.75
N SER A 222 -8.60 11.43 -5.82
CA SER A 222 -7.40 11.25 -6.64
C SER A 222 -7.73 10.87 -8.07
N ASN A 223 -6.81 11.17 -9.00
CA ASN A 223 -6.85 10.71 -10.39
C ASN A 223 -6.19 9.32 -10.59
N ARG A 224 -5.74 8.67 -9.51
CA ARG A 224 -5.07 7.37 -9.59
C ARG A 224 -6.07 6.26 -9.88
N ILE A 225 -5.64 5.28 -10.67
CA ILE A 225 -6.38 4.04 -10.89
C ILE A 225 -6.12 3.06 -9.75
N THR A 226 -7.15 2.34 -9.32
CA THR A 226 -7.03 1.30 -8.28
C THR A 226 -8.17 0.29 -8.38
N ALA A 227 -7.90 -0.93 -7.93
CA ALA A 227 -8.89 -1.98 -7.77
C ALA A 227 -8.48 -2.86 -6.59
N ASN A 228 -9.37 -3.73 -6.15
CA ASN A 228 -9.04 -4.78 -5.19
C ASN A 228 -9.98 -5.98 -5.33
N VAL A 229 -9.45 -7.16 -5.04
CA VAL A 229 -10.25 -8.37 -4.81
C VAL A 229 -9.96 -8.86 -3.39
N ASN A 230 -10.97 -8.78 -2.54
CA ASN A 230 -10.86 -9.14 -1.12
C ASN A 230 -11.96 -10.13 -0.73
N GLY A 231 -11.65 -11.11 0.12
CA GLY A 231 -12.65 -12.08 0.54
C GLY A 231 -12.16 -13.11 1.55
N LEU A 232 -13.05 -13.55 2.43
CA LEU A 232 -12.77 -14.46 3.54
C LEU A 232 -13.96 -15.41 3.75
N PHE A 233 -13.67 -16.70 4.00
CA PHE A 233 -14.69 -17.70 4.31
C PHE A 233 -15.83 -17.83 3.27
N GLY A 234 -15.49 -17.69 1.98
CA GLY A 234 -16.46 -17.84 0.89
C GLY A 234 -17.26 -16.58 0.55
N THR A 235 -16.96 -15.44 1.17
CA THR A 235 -17.38 -14.13 0.67
C THR A 235 -16.25 -13.53 -0.13
N THR A 236 -16.54 -12.96 -1.31
CA THR A 236 -15.57 -12.21 -2.11
C THR A 236 -16.21 -10.94 -2.61
N ARG A 237 -15.45 -9.85 -2.55
CA ARG A 237 -15.79 -8.56 -3.11
C ARG A 237 -14.76 -8.23 -4.18
N ILE A 238 -15.26 -8.07 -5.39
CA ILE A 238 -14.52 -7.48 -6.50
C ILE A 238 -14.88 -6.00 -6.53
N ALA A 239 -13.91 -5.11 -6.40
CA ALA A 239 -14.14 -3.68 -6.43
C ALA A 239 -13.10 -2.97 -7.30
N LEU A 240 -13.53 -2.01 -8.11
CA LEU A 240 -12.67 -1.14 -8.92
C LEU A 240 -13.08 0.32 -8.79
N SER A 241 -12.12 1.23 -8.93
CA SER A 241 -12.42 2.65 -8.86
C SER A 241 -13.12 3.15 -10.12
N ASP A 242 -13.96 4.17 -9.95
CA ASP A 242 -14.48 4.98 -11.06
C ASP A 242 -13.36 5.48 -11.99
N THR A 243 -12.24 5.93 -11.42
CA THR A 243 -11.07 6.37 -12.17
C THR A 243 -10.42 5.27 -13.00
N LEU A 244 -10.49 4.00 -12.59
CA LEU A 244 -9.99 2.89 -13.41
C LEU A 244 -10.87 2.75 -14.66
N ILE A 245 -12.19 2.76 -14.48
CA ILE A 245 -13.15 2.63 -15.59
C ILE A 245 -13.05 3.81 -16.56
N GLU A 246 -13.01 5.05 -16.04
CA GLU A 246 -13.05 6.27 -16.85
C GLU A 246 -11.76 6.50 -17.64
N ASN A 247 -10.61 6.12 -17.07
CA ASN A 247 -9.32 6.45 -17.66
C ASN A 247 -8.72 5.32 -18.48
N THR A 248 -9.25 4.10 -18.41
CA THR A 248 -8.68 2.93 -19.08
C THR A 248 -9.68 2.30 -20.07
N ASP A 249 -9.26 1.28 -20.82
CA ASP A 249 -10.16 0.51 -21.68
C ASP A 249 -10.38 -0.90 -21.11
N PRO A 250 -11.32 -1.68 -21.68
CA PRO A 250 -11.62 -3.02 -21.18
C PRO A 250 -10.38 -3.90 -21.00
N ASP A 251 -9.44 -3.93 -21.94
CA ASP A 251 -8.23 -4.76 -21.85
C ASP A 251 -7.35 -4.35 -20.65
N GLU A 252 -7.18 -3.04 -20.42
CA GLU A 252 -6.48 -2.52 -19.25
C GLU A 252 -7.21 -2.83 -17.94
N VAL A 253 -8.55 -2.75 -17.92
CA VAL A 253 -9.36 -3.14 -16.77
C VAL A 253 -9.18 -4.64 -16.50
N LEU A 254 -9.30 -5.51 -17.50
CA LEU A 254 -9.13 -6.95 -17.36
C LEU A 254 -7.70 -7.32 -16.93
N ALA A 255 -6.69 -6.60 -17.40
CA ALA A 255 -5.32 -6.73 -16.93
C ALA A 255 -5.19 -6.43 -15.42
N VAL A 256 -5.68 -5.27 -14.99
CA VAL A 256 -5.68 -4.89 -13.57
C VAL A 256 -6.49 -5.87 -12.73
N MET A 257 -7.68 -6.26 -13.18
CA MET A 257 -8.51 -7.22 -12.46
C MET A 257 -7.89 -8.61 -12.39
N GLY A 258 -7.24 -9.08 -13.46
CA GLY A 258 -6.49 -10.33 -13.46
C GLY A 258 -5.35 -10.33 -12.44
N HIS A 259 -4.63 -9.21 -12.31
CA HIS A 259 -3.61 -9.01 -11.28
C HIS A 259 -4.21 -9.05 -9.86
N GLU A 260 -5.28 -8.29 -9.59
CA GLU A 260 -5.95 -8.28 -8.28
C GLU A 260 -6.51 -9.67 -7.90
N MET A 261 -7.06 -10.38 -8.88
CA MET A 261 -7.50 -11.78 -8.71
C MET A 261 -6.34 -12.72 -8.41
N GLY A 262 -5.14 -12.44 -8.91
CA GLY A 262 -3.91 -13.15 -8.56
C GLY A 262 -3.59 -13.06 -7.07
N HIS A 263 -3.70 -11.87 -6.47
CA HIS A 263 -3.52 -11.72 -5.02
C HIS A 263 -4.49 -12.58 -4.21
N TYR A 264 -5.74 -12.66 -4.65
CA TYR A 264 -6.74 -13.51 -4.02
C TYR A 264 -6.42 -15.00 -4.20
N ALA A 265 -6.22 -15.43 -5.45
CA ALA A 265 -6.04 -16.84 -5.80
C ALA A 265 -4.76 -17.44 -5.18
N LEU A 266 -3.69 -16.65 -5.08
CA LEU A 266 -2.41 -17.05 -4.50
C LEU A 266 -2.35 -16.87 -2.98
N ASN A 267 -3.43 -16.42 -2.33
CA ASN A 267 -3.50 -16.20 -0.88
C ASN A 267 -2.47 -15.19 -0.36
N HIS A 268 -2.10 -14.19 -1.15
CA HIS A 268 -1.11 -13.18 -0.78
C HIS A 268 -1.49 -12.42 0.50
N LEU A 269 -2.79 -12.25 0.78
CA LEU A 269 -3.26 -11.68 2.05
C LEU A 269 -2.78 -12.49 3.26
N TRP A 270 -2.91 -13.83 3.21
CA TRP A 270 -2.52 -14.71 4.31
C TRP A 270 -1.01 -14.84 4.43
N GLU A 271 -0.32 -14.92 3.30
CA GLU A 271 1.14 -14.91 3.26
C GLU A 271 1.70 -13.63 3.90
N MET A 272 1.24 -12.47 3.46
CA MET A 272 1.63 -11.18 4.03
C MET A 272 1.29 -11.08 5.50
N PHE A 273 0.12 -11.58 5.92
CA PHE A 273 -0.26 -11.60 7.32
C PHE A 273 0.69 -12.43 8.19
N ILE A 274 1.06 -13.63 7.74
CA ILE A 274 1.98 -14.51 8.46
C ILE A 274 3.38 -13.91 8.50
N ILE A 275 3.89 -13.43 7.37
CA ILE A 275 5.21 -12.79 7.30
C ILE A 275 5.24 -11.55 8.20
N PHE A 276 4.22 -10.70 8.14
CA PHE A 276 4.11 -9.53 9.01
C PHE A 276 4.06 -9.95 10.49
N ALA A 277 3.31 -10.99 10.85
CA ALA A 277 3.26 -11.50 12.23
C ALA A 277 4.65 -11.94 12.73
N LEU A 278 5.43 -12.62 11.89
CA LEU A 278 6.80 -13.04 12.20
C LEU A 278 7.74 -11.83 12.36
N VAL A 279 7.70 -10.90 11.40
CA VAL A 279 8.50 -9.67 11.44
C VAL A 279 8.12 -8.83 12.66
N LEU A 280 6.83 -8.73 13.01
CA LEU A 280 6.37 -8.04 14.20
C LEU A 280 6.89 -8.70 15.47
N ALA A 281 6.83 -10.04 15.58
CA ALA A 281 7.35 -10.76 16.73
C ALA A 281 8.85 -10.52 16.95
N ILE A 282 9.65 -10.52 15.88
CA ILE A 282 11.06 -10.16 15.92
C ILE A 282 11.24 -8.70 16.33
N GLY A 283 10.40 -7.79 15.81
CA GLY A 283 10.42 -6.37 16.16
C GLY A 283 10.14 -6.10 17.64
N PHE A 284 9.23 -6.86 18.23
CA PHE A 284 8.96 -6.81 19.66
C PHE A 284 10.14 -7.33 20.50
N ALA A 285 10.80 -8.41 20.06
CA ALA A 285 12.02 -8.89 20.72
C ALA A 285 13.18 -7.89 20.61
N PHE A 286 13.35 -7.23 19.46
CA PHE A 286 14.28 -6.12 19.29
C PHE A 286 13.94 -4.96 20.24
N THR A 287 12.66 -4.60 20.31
CA THR A 287 12.15 -3.51 21.13
C THR A 287 12.34 -3.78 22.62
N ASP A 288 12.19 -5.01 23.08
CA ASP A 288 12.50 -5.41 24.47
C ASP A 288 13.92 -5.01 24.87
N ARG A 289 14.90 -5.34 24.02
CA ARG A 289 16.31 -5.02 24.30
C ARG A 289 16.59 -3.54 24.23
N LEU A 290 16.13 -2.88 23.16
CA LEU A 290 16.38 -1.46 22.94
C LEU A 290 15.68 -0.59 24.00
N PHE A 291 14.41 -0.88 24.30
CA PHE A 291 13.65 -0.20 25.34
C PHE A 291 14.32 -0.38 26.70
N ALA A 292 14.71 -1.60 27.08
CA ALA A 292 15.38 -1.85 28.36
C ALA A 292 16.69 -1.06 28.48
N PHE A 293 17.50 -1.03 27.42
CA PHE A 293 18.75 -0.26 27.37
C PHE A 293 18.51 1.24 27.55
N LEU A 294 17.59 1.82 26.76
CA LEU A 294 17.30 3.26 26.83
C LEU A 294 16.62 3.65 28.14
N ASN A 295 15.71 2.82 28.65
CA ASN A 295 15.05 3.05 29.92
C ASN A 295 16.02 2.97 31.10
N ALA A 296 17.00 2.05 31.08
CA ALA A 296 18.04 2.00 32.11
C ALA A 296 18.90 3.27 32.14
N ARG A 297 19.15 3.88 30.97
CA ARG A 297 20.00 5.07 30.87
C ARG A 297 19.26 6.38 31.12
N PHE A 298 18.01 6.49 30.69
CA PHE A 298 17.27 7.75 30.65
C PHE A 298 15.90 7.71 31.33
N GLY A 299 15.39 6.53 31.71
CA GLY A 299 14.03 6.34 32.24
C GLY A 299 13.75 7.19 33.48
N ASN A 300 14.70 7.31 34.40
CA ASN A 300 14.57 8.18 35.58
C ASN A 300 14.36 9.66 35.19
N LYS A 301 15.06 10.14 34.17
CA LYS A 301 14.92 11.52 33.67
C LYS A 301 13.56 11.72 32.99
N TRP A 302 13.09 10.72 32.25
CA TRP A 302 11.81 10.77 31.55
C TRP A 302 10.60 10.45 32.43
N GLY A 303 10.81 9.97 33.66
CA GLY A 303 9.74 9.54 34.56
C GLY A 303 9.05 8.25 34.12
N VAL A 304 9.77 7.39 33.38
CA VAL A 304 9.29 6.10 32.88
C VAL A 304 9.82 4.99 33.79
N SER A 305 8.91 4.27 34.42
CA SER A 305 9.24 3.23 35.41
C SER A 305 9.51 1.86 34.78
N GLY A 306 9.07 1.61 33.55
CA GLY A 306 9.28 0.36 32.83
C GLY A 306 8.31 0.18 31.65
N ILE A 307 8.32 -1.00 31.03
CA ILE A 307 7.56 -1.26 29.79
C ILE A 307 6.04 -1.16 29.96
N SER A 308 5.51 -1.53 31.14
CA SER A 308 4.08 -1.46 31.44
C SER A 308 3.61 -0.06 31.85
N ASP A 309 4.50 0.92 31.88
CA ASP A 309 4.22 2.31 32.19
C ASP A 309 3.82 3.04 30.92
N ILE A 310 2.59 3.55 30.87
CA ILE A 310 2.05 4.21 29.67
C ILE A 310 2.81 5.49 29.30
N ALA A 311 3.52 6.12 30.25
CA ALA A 311 4.43 7.22 29.94
C ALA A 311 5.65 6.78 29.09
N GLY A 312 5.90 5.47 29.00
CA GLY A 312 6.89 4.88 28.11
C GLY A 312 6.43 4.72 26.66
N LEU A 313 5.15 5.00 26.34
CA LEU A 313 4.62 4.82 24.98
C LEU A 313 5.44 5.52 23.89
N PRO A 314 5.89 6.80 24.04
CA PRO A 314 6.72 7.43 23.02
C PRO A 314 8.05 6.70 22.79
N LEU A 315 8.66 6.15 23.85
CA LEU A 315 9.89 5.37 23.74
C LEU A 315 9.64 4.02 23.05
N LEU A 316 8.54 3.34 23.41
CA LEU A 316 8.12 2.11 22.76
C LEU A 316 7.90 2.33 21.25
N ALA A 317 7.14 3.37 20.89
CA ALA A 317 6.86 3.74 19.51
C ALA A 317 8.17 4.05 18.75
N ALA A 318 9.07 4.84 19.34
CA ALA A 318 10.36 5.15 18.74
C ALA A 318 11.23 3.90 18.46
N CYS A 319 11.27 2.95 19.40
CA CYS A 319 12.00 1.69 19.20
C CYS A 319 11.41 0.86 18.04
N LEU A 320 10.09 0.74 17.97
CA LEU A 320 9.40 0.06 16.88
C LEU A 320 9.60 0.79 15.54
N SER A 321 9.57 2.12 15.51
CA SER A 321 9.82 2.91 14.31
C SER A 321 11.22 2.67 13.74
N VAL A 322 12.25 2.62 14.60
CA VAL A 322 13.62 2.27 14.18
C VAL A 322 13.66 0.86 13.60
N TYR A 323 13.01 -0.10 14.25
CA TYR A 323 12.95 -1.47 13.76
C TYR A 323 12.30 -1.55 12.37
N PHE A 324 11.12 -0.95 12.20
CA PHE A 324 10.39 -1.00 10.94
C PHE A 324 11.10 -0.28 9.80
N PHE A 325 11.80 0.82 10.09
CA PHE A 325 12.67 1.48 9.13
C PHE A 325 13.81 0.57 8.65
N LEU A 326 14.42 -0.21 9.55
CA LEU A 326 15.45 -1.18 9.17
C LEU A 326 14.87 -2.40 8.43
N ALA A 327 13.61 -2.74 8.70
CA ALA A 327 12.90 -3.83 8.04
C ALA A 327 12.33 -3.45 6.67
N THR A 328 12.36 -2.18 6.26
CA THR A 328 11.77 -1.71 4.99
C THR A 328 12.19 -2.54 3.77
N PRO A 329 13.48 -2.85 3.54
CA PRO A 329 13.87 -3.66 2.37
C PRO A 329 13.30 -5.08 2.38
N ILE A 330 13.04 -5.65 3.56
CA ILE A 330 12.41 -6.97 3.70
C ILE A 330 10.95 -6.88 3.26
N PHE A 331 10.20 -5.90 3.77
CA PHE A 331 8.81 -5.67 3.34
C PHE A 331 8.72 -5.42 1.84
N ASN A 332 9.55 -4.51 1.33
CA ASN A 332 9.58 -4.19 -0.09
C ASN A 332 9.86 -5.42 -0.95
N THR A 333 10.76 -6.31 -0.52
CA THR A 333 11.07 -7.54 -1.26
C THR A 333 9.91 -8.53 -1.26
N VAL A 334 9.25 -8.73 -0.10
CA VAL A 334 8.11 -9.65 0.00
C VAL A 334 6.95 -9.14 -0.85
N ILE A 335 6.59 -7.86 -0.73
CA ILE A 335 5.52 -7.25 -1.54
C ILE A 335 5.87 -7.39 -3.01
N ARG A 336 7.09 -7.01 -3.43
CA ARG A 336 7.51 -7.08 -4.83
C ARG A 336 7.47 -8.50 -5.42
N THR A 337 7.67 -9.51 -4.59
CA THR A 337 7.54 -10.93 -4.99
C THR A 337 6.08 -11.26 -5.26
N ASN A 338 5.17 -10.94 -4.32
CA ASN A 338 3.73 -11.15 -4.49
C ASN A 338 3.19 -10.40 -5.71
N GLU A 339 3.64 -9.17 -5.96
CA GLU A 339 3.27 -8.38 -7.13
C GLU A 339 3.69 -9.05 -8.45
N ALA A 340 4.92 -9.59 -8.51
CA ALA A 340 5.41 -10.31 -9.68
C ALA A 340 4.65 -11.63 -9.92
N GLU A 341 4.28 -12.33 -8.84
CA GLU A 341 3.45 -13.53 -8.91
C GLU A 341 2.01 -13.21 -9.36
N ALA A 342 1.44 -12.11 -8.87
CA ALA A 342 0.13 -11.60 -9.29
C ALA A 342 0.11 -11.16 -10.76
N ASP A 343 1.18 -10.49 -11.23
CA ASP A 343 1.34 -10.15 -12.66
C ASP A 343 1.35 -11.39 -13.54
N LEU A 344 2.15 -12.41 -13.18
CA LEU A 344 2.22 -13.64 -13.95
C LEU A 344 0.88 -14.41 -13.93
N PHE A 345 0.21 -14.44 -12.78
CA PHE A 345 -1.14 -15.01 -12.68
C PHE A 345 -2.11 -14.27 -13.60
N GLY A 346 -2.15 -12.94 -13.49
CA GLY A 346 -3.07 -12.09 -14.23
C GLY A 346 -2.83 -12.17 -15.74
N LEU A 347 -1.58 -12.23 -16.20
CA LEU A 347 -1.25 -12.47 -17.61
C LEU A 347 -1.80 -13.81 -18.12
N ASN A 348 -1.70 -14.87 -17.32
CA ASN A 348 -2.25 -16.18 -17.70
C ASN A 348 -3.79 -16.21 -17.69
N ALA A 349 -4.41 -15.47 -16.76
CA ALA A 349 -5.84 -15.43 -16.54
C ALA A 349 -6.56 -14.53 -17.56
N ALA A 350 -6.16 -13.25 -17.62
CA ALA A 350 -6.78 -12.24 -18.47
C ALA A 350 -6.33 -12.33 -19.93
N ARG A 351 -5.12 -12.84 -20.18
CA ARG A 351 -4.52 -12.94 -21.52
C ARG A 351 -4.24 -11.59 -22.19
N GLU A 352 -4.16 -10.49 -21.44
CA GLU A 352 -4.01 -9.12 -21.97
C GLU A 352 -2.59 -8.51 -21.83
N PRO A 353 -1.53 -9.04 -22.48
CA PRO A 353 -0.16 -8.56 -22.27
C PRO A 353 0.04 -7.08 -22.64
N ASP A 354 -0.61 -6.61 -23.70
CA ASP A 354 -0.54 -5.20 -24.11
C ASP A 354 -1.35 -4.30 -23.17
N GLY A 355 -2.47 -4.79 -22.60
CA GLY A 355 -3.23 -4.11 -21.54
C GLY A 355 -2.43 -3.96 -20.23
N PHE A 356 -1.70 -5.00 -19.83
CA PHE A 356 -0.75 -4.93 -18.71
C PHE A 356 0.35 -3.89 -18.95
N ALA A 357 0.89 -3.84 -20.17
CA ALA A 357 1.94 -2.89 -20.52
C ALA A 357 1.45 -1.43 -20.47
N THR A 358 0.26 -1.14 -21.01
CA THR A 358 -0.32 0.21 -20.95
C THR A 358 -0.75 0.59 -19.53
N ALA A 359 -1.28 -0.36 -18.74
CA ALA A 359 -1.57 -0.13 -17.32
C ALA A 359 -0.29 0.22 -16.53
N ALA A 360 0.82 -0.50 -16.76
CA ALA A 360 2.11 -0.19 -16.15
C ALA A 360 2.63 1.20 -16.54
N LEU A 361 2.40 1.64 -17.78
CA LEU A 361 2.72 3.01 -18.23
C LEU A 361 1.85 4.07 -17.54
N ARG A 362 0.58 3.79 -17.24
CA ARG A 362 -0.26 4.74 -16.48
C ARG A 362 0.25 4.92 -15.06
N LEU A 363 0.62 3.82 -14.41
CA LEU A 363 1.24 3.86 -13.09
C LEU A 363 2.56 4.64 -13.10
N ALA A 364 3.21 4.74 -14.27
CA ALA A 364 4.43 5.50 -14.44
C ALA A 364 4.26 7.01 -14.21
N SER A 365 3.02 7.52 -14.05
CA SER A 365 2.75 8.91 -13.66
C SER A 365 3.13 9.24 -12.21
N TYR A 366 3.14 8.23 -11.33
CA TYR A 366 3.49 8.37 -9.91
C TYR A 366 4.41 7.27 -9.40
N ARG A 367 4.88 6.38 -10.29
CA ARG A 367 5.89 5.36 -10.01
C ARG A 367 7.02 5.48 -11.02
N LYS A 368 8.25 5.65 -10.55
CA LYS A 368 9.42 5.71 -11.42
C LYS A 368 9.52 4.45 -12.27
N ILE A 369 9.59 4.62 -13.59
CA ILE A 369 9.40 3.52 -14.54
C ILE A 369 10.63 2.62 -14.67
N ASP A 370 11.83 3.17 -14.52
CA ASP A 370 13.09 2.52 -14.87
C ASP A 370 14.19 2.87 -13.86
N PRO A 371 14.15 2.27 -12.65
CA PRO A 371 15.15 2.46 -11.60
C PRO A 371 16.40 1.61 -11.84
N GLY A 372 17.48 1.94 -11.13
CA GLY A 372 18.64 1.03 -11.02
C GLY A 372 18.34 -0.17 -10.12
N ALA A 373 19.06 -1.30 -10.28
CA ALA A 373 18.82 -2.51 -9.50
C ALA A 373 18.93 -2.32 -7.96
N LEU A 374 19.88 -1.49 -7.50
CA LEU A 374 20.01 -1.18 -6.07
C LEU A 374 18.85 -0.30 -5.57
N GLU A 375 18.41 0.63 -6.41
CA GLU A 375 17.29 1.51 -6.11
C GLU A 375 15.99 0.70 -5.97
N GLU A 376 15.73 -0.20 -6.91
CA GLU A 376 14.60 -1.13 -6.87
C GLU A 376 14.65 -2.03 -5.64
N PHE A 377 15.79 -2.65 -5.35
CA PHE A 377 15.94 -3.51 -4.18
C PHE A 377 15.58 -2.81 -2.86
N VAL A 378 16.04 -1.56 -2.69
CA VAL A 378 15.87 -0.83 -1.43
C VAL A 378 14.50 -0.16 -1.32
N PHE A 379 14.03 0.52 -2.36
CA PHE A 379 12.92 1.46 -2.25
C PHE A 379 11.60 1.01 -2.89
N PHE A 380 11.63 0.02 -3.79
CA PHE A 380 10.44 -0.37 -4.53
C PHE A 380 9.74 -1.54 -3.85
N ASP A 381 8.50 -1.30 -3.44
CA ASP A 381 7.58 -2.34 -2.97
C ASP A 381 6.90 -3.08 -4.13
N HIS A 382 6.82 -2.49 -5.33
CA HIS A 382 6.30 -3.13 -6.56
C HIS A 382 7.41 -3.25 -7.61
N PRO A 383 7.36 -4.22 -8.53
CA PRO A 383 8.28 -4.25 -9.67
C PRO A 383 8.19 -2.93 -10.45
N SER A 384 9.33 -2.47 -10.97
CA SER A 384 9.36 -1.28 -11.81
C SER A 384 8.44 -1.41 -13.03
N GLY A 385 7.97 -0.29 -13.56
CA GLY A 385 7.14 -0.30 -14.77
C GLY A 385 7.84 -1.01 -15.94
N ARG A 386 9.16 -0.83 -16.09
CA ARG A 386 9.98 -1.62 -17.01
C ARG A 386 9.90 -3.11 -16.74
N ALA A 387 10.08 -3.57 -15.50
CA ALA A 387 10.04 -4.99 -15.17
C ALA A 387 8.67 -5.60 -15.49
N ARG A 388 7.58 -4.88 -15.22
CA ARG A 388 6.21 -5.32 -15.53
C ARG A 388 5.97 -5.40 -17.04
N ILE A 389 6.32 -4.35 -17.79
CA ILE A 389 6.21 -4.34 -19.27
C ILE A 389 7.04 -5.47 -19.88
N ALA A 390 8.28 -5.66 -19.41
CA ALA A 390 9.15 -6.74 -19.86
C ALA A 390 8.52 -8.12 -19.60
N MET A 391 7.94 -8.34 -18.41
CA MET A 391 7.23 -9.57 -18.10
C MET A 391 6.08 -9.83 -19.08
N SER A 392 5.26 -8.83 -19.35
CA SER A 392 4.15 -8.93 -20.30
C SER A 392 4.61 -9.25 -21.72
N MET A 393 5.66 -8.58 -22.20
CA MET A 393 6.19 -8.81 -23.55
C MET A 393 6.87 -10.17 -23.67
N HIS A 394 7.59 -10.63 -22.63
CA HIS A 394 8.16 -11.98 -22.61
C HIS A 394 7.07 -13.06 -22.58
N TRP A 395 6.00 -12.84 -21.81
CA TRP A 395 4.85 -13.73 -21.79
C TRP A 395 4.19 -13.81 -23.18
N LYS A 396 3.98 -12.67 -23.85
CA LYS A 396 3.43 -12.60 -25.22
C LYS A 396 4.29 -13.38 -26.20
N ALA A 397 5.60 -13.16 -26.20
CA ALA A 397 6.55 -13.92 -27.03
C ALA A 397 6.41 -15.44 -26.83
N GLY A 398 6.29 -15.87 -25.57
CA GLY A 398 6.11 -17.27 -25.21
C GLY A 398 4.82 -17.87 -25.77
N GLN A 399 3.69 -17.16 -25.65
CA GLN A 399 2.41 -17.64 -26.19
C GLN A 399 2.39 -17.71 -27.71
N LEU A 400 2.95 -16.69 -28.39
CA LEU A 400 3.07 -16.69 -29.85
C LEU A 400 3.96 -17.84 -30.35
N ALA A 401 5.05 -18.14 -29.64
CA ALA A 401 5.90 -19.30 -29.94
C ALA A 401 5.17 -20.65 -29.76
N LEU A 402 4.12 -20.69 -28.93
CA LEU A 402 3.24 -21.85 -28.75
C LEU A 402 2.06 -21.89 -29.74
N GLY A 403 1.97 -20.92 -30.65
CA GLY A 403 0.92 -20.86 -31.68
C GLY A 403 -0.38 -20.19 -31.24
N ALA A 404 -0.36 -19.41 -30.15
CA ALA A 404 -1.48 -18.54 -29.81
C ALA A 404 -1.68 -17.47 -30.91
N GLU A 405 -2.92 -17.05 -31.13
CA GLU A 405 -3.20 -15.91 -31.99
C GLU A 405 -2.70 -14.62 -31.32
N ASP A 406 -2.12 -13.72 -32.11
CA ASP A 406 -1.75 -12.40 -31.60
C ASP A 406 -3.00 -11.53 -31.47
N GLN A 407 -3.44 -11.31 -30.24
CA GLN A 407 -4.60 -10.47 -29.94
C GLN A 407 -4.35 -8.99 -30.29
N SER A 408 -3.08 -8.57 -30.39
CA SER A 408 -2.68 -7.21 -30.80
C SER A 408 -1.43 -7.30 -31.68
N PRO A 409 -1.60 -7.61 -32.99
CA PRO A 409 -0.48 -7.79 -33.93
C PRO A 409 0.40 -6.53 -34.06
N GLU A 410 -0.21 -5.37 -33.84
CA GLU A 410 0.49 -4.10 -33.64
C GLU A 410 0.50 -3.78 -32.14
N LEU A 411 1.67 -3.44 -31.61
CA LEU A 411 1.80 -2.94 -30.24
C LEU A 411 0.91 -1.70 -30.06
N ARG A 412 0.31 -1.54 -28.87
CA ARG A 412 -0.60 -0.43 -28.54
C ARG A 412 0.13 0.88 -28.24
N LEU A 413 1.06 1.28 -29.11
CA LEU A 413 1.97 2.41 -28.90
C LEU A 413 1.28 3.77 -29.04
N ASP A 414 0.22 3.85 -29.84
CA ASP A 414 -0.66 5.02 -29.96
C ASP A 414 -1.36 5.32 -28.63
N ARG A 415 -1.88 4.26 -27.98
CA ARG A 415 -2.49 4.35 -26.66
C ARG A 415 -1.46 4.70 -25.60
N ALA A 416 -0.30 4.06 -25.63
CA ALA A 416 0.83 4.37 -24.77
C ALA A 416 1.30 5.84 -24.90
N GLY A 417 1.34 6.38 -26.12
CA GLY A 417 1.61 7.79 -26.37
C GLY A 417 0.52 8.72 -25.83
N THR A 418 -0.76 8.34 -25.98
CA THR A 418 -1.90 9.10 -25.43
C THR A 418 -1.85 9.17 -23.91
N ILE A 419 -1.55 8.05 -23.25
CA ILE A 419 -1.31 7.98 -21.81
C ILE A 419 -0.22 8.97 -21.43
N SER A 420 0.93 8.92 -22.10
CA SER A 420 2.03 9.82 -21.79
C SER A 420 1.70 11.29 -22.00
N ALA A 421 0.93 11.63 -23.04
CA ALA A 421 0.54 13.01 -23.33
C ALA A 421 -0.37 13.56 -22.22
N ALA A 422 -1.31 12.76 -21.72
CA ALA A 422 -2.19 13.13 -20.61
C ALA A 422 -1.40 13.49 -19.34
N LEU A 423 -0.25 12.84 -19.10
CA LEU A 423 0.61 13.12 -17.95
C LEU A 423 1.28 14.50 -17.98
N VAL A 424 1.32 15.14 -19.16
CA VAL A 424 1.93 16.45 -19.41
C VAL A 424 0.87 17.54 -19.55
N SER A 425 -0.28 17.24 -20.16
CA SER A 425 -1.31 18.24 -20.52
C SER A 425 -2.04 18.87 -19.34
N ASP A 426 -2.06 18.23 -18.16
CA ASP A 426 -2.65 18.80 -16.94
C ASP A 426 -2.00 20.12 -16.47
N ARG A 427 -0.95 20.59 -17.16
CA ARG A 427 -0.28 21.88 -16.90
C ARG A 427 -0.66 23.03 -17.82
N GLU A 428 -1.20 22.80 -19.02
CA GLU A 428 -1.45 23.93 -19.93
C GLU A 428 -2.71 24.73 -19.56
N ASN A 429 -3.51 24.22 -18.61
CA ASN A 429 -4.76 24.82 -18.15
C ASN A 429 -4.71 25.38 -16.70
N GLU A 430 -3.53 25.40 -16.04
CA GLU A 430 -3.27 26.08 -14.76
C GLU A 430 -2.26 27.22 -14.95
#